data_AF-A0A5P8LYA8-F1
#
_entry.id   AF-A0A5P8LYA8-F1
#
_cell.length_a   1.000
_cell.length_b   1.000
_cell.length_c   1.000
_cell.angle_alpha   90.00
_cell.angle_beta   90.00
_cell.angle_gamma   90.00
#
_symmetry.space_group_name_H-M   'P 1'
#
loop_
_entity.id
_entity.type
_entity.pdbx_description
1 polymer ?
#
loop_
_entity_poly.entity_id
_entity_poly.type
_entity_poly.pdbx_seq_one_letter_code
_entity_poly.pdbx_strand_id
1 'polypeptide(L)'
;MSESLTNLGSAKVDATEETNIPDTDSTILTWSPVDGLVIEIDNHVYGGSGVPIYAELKDADGNDLPRDTEVFLRWDTPSRDQPMIVSERLSNIRQYRTLSLKEQQNEEYREQTRTELNGDGLVVLDFEEVQVAIRSSKQIDWDNSRLEIDRKAVTVRAED
;
A
#
# COMPACT_ATOMS: atom_id res chain seq x y z
N MET A 1 8.67 4.18 -16.21
CA MET A 1 8.02 2.92 -16.69
C MET A 1 7.06 2.48 -15.61
N SER A 2 5.91 1.90 -15.97
CA SER A 2 4.95 1.40 -14.97
C SER A 2 5.42 0.09 -14.34
N GLU A 3 5.21 -0.04 -13.03
CA GLU A 3 5.73 -1.11 -12.18
C GLU A 3 4.78 -1.30 -10.99
N SER A 4 4.53 -2.53 -10.52
CA SER A 4 3.80 -2.72 -9.26
C SER A 4 4.74 -2.47 -8.09
N LEU A 5 4.29 -1.79 -7.04
CA LEU A 5 4.99 -1.81 -5.75
C LEU A 5 4.56 -3.08 -5.02
N THR A 6 5.50 -3.91 -4.56
CA THR A 6 5.19 -5.16 -3.85
C THR A 6 5.94 -5.20 -2.52
N ASN A 7 5.49 -6.04 -1.58
CA ASN A 7 6.20 -6.25 -0.31
C ASN A 7 7.65 -6.77 -0.48
N LEU A 8 8.01 -7.27 -1.67
CA LEU A 8 9.37 -7.73 -1.99
C LEU A 8 10.26 -6.66 -2.65
N GLY A 9 9.71 -5.49 -2.95
CA GLY A 9 10.41 -4.41 -3.65
C GLY A 9 10.73 -4.75 -5.12
N SER A 10 11.69 -4.02 -5.68
CA SER A 10 12.20 -4.20 -7.04
C SER A 10 13.66 -3.73 -7.13
N ALA A 11 14.24 -3.71 -8.34
CA ALA A 11 15.56 -3.10 -8.55
C ALA A 11 15.56 -1.56 -8.47
N LYS A 12 14.38 -0.94 -8.33
CA LYS A 12 14.17 0.51 -8.35
C LYS A 12 13.49 1.05 -7.11
N VAL A 13 12.88 0.17 -6.33
CA VAL A 13 12.12 0.53 -5.13
C VAL A 13 12.48 -0.47 -4.05
N ASP A 14 13.03 0.02 -2.96
CA ASP A 14 13.26 -0.78 -1.77
C ASP A 14 11.93 -0.96 -1.02
N ALA A 15 11.75 -2.12 -0.40
CA ALA A 15 10.57 -2.43 0.40
C ALA A 15 11.01 -2.93 1.78
N THR A 16 10.39 -2.40 2.83
CA THR A 16 10.64 -2.81 4.21
C THR A 16 9.34 -3.26 4.85
N GLU A 17 9.29 -4.54 5.22
CA GLU A 17 8.17 -5.15 5.94
C GLU A 17 8.27 -4.86 7.43
N GLU A 18 7.16 -4.43 8.03
CA GLU A 18 7.05 -4.08 9.45
C GLU A 18 5.84 -4.77 10.09
N THR A 19 5.87 -4.93 11.41
CA THR A 19 4.74 -5.47 12.17
C THR A 19 3.97 -4.34 12.84
N ASN A 20 2.66 -4.30 12.61
CA ASN A 20 1.79 -3.32 13.26
C ASN A 20 1.71 -3.53 14.78
N ILE A 21 1.36 -2.45 15.47
CA ILE A 21 0.96 -2.45 16.88
C ILE A 21 -0.56 -2.60 16.94
N PRO A 22 -1.10 -3.60 17.67
CA PRO A 22 -2.54 -3.79 17.77
C PRO A 22 -3.29 -2.55 18.28
N ASP A 23 -4.51 -2.38 17.77
CA ASP A 23 -5.44 -1.28 18.11
C ASP A 23 -4.91 0.13 17.86
N THR A 24 -3.76 0.24 17.19
CA THR A 24 -3.08 1.50 16.88
C THR A 24 -2.73 1.57 15.40
N ASP A 25 -2.82 2.79 14.92
CA ASP A 25 -2.44 3.27 13.61
C ASP A 25 -0.93 3.08 13.36
N SER A 26 -0.52 2.00 12.69
CA SER A 26 0.90 1.64 12.53
C SER A 26 1.24 1.14 11.14
N THR A 27 2.47 1.42 10.70
CA THR A 27 2.98 1.03 9.40
C THR A 27 3.25 -0.49 9.37
N ILE A 28 2.95 -1.11 8.23
CA ILE A 28 3.24 -2.52 7.96
C ILE A 28 4.17 -2.72 6.78
N LEU A 29 4.25 -1.74 5.87
CA LEU A 29 5.10 -1.83 4.70
C LEU A 29 5.50 -0.43 4.27
N THR A 30 6.79 -0.25 4.02
CA THR A 30 7.38 1.00 3.55
C THR A 30 8.02 0.77 2.19
N TRP A 31 7.81 1.71 1.27
CA TRP A 31 8.52 1.78 0.00
C TRP A 31 9.28 3.10 -0.14
N SER A 32 10.54 3.00 -0.56
CA SER A 32 11.39 4.14 -0.88
C SER A 32 11.99 3.94 -2.27
N PRO A 33 12.06 4.99 -3.12
CA PRO A 33 12.78 4.89 -4.38
C PRO A 33 14.27 4.67 -4.11
N VAL A 34 14.96 3.93 -4.99
CA VAL A 34 16.42 3.91 -5.00
C VAL A 34 16.95 5.30 -5.41
N ASP A 35 18.10 5.72 -4.86
CA ASP A 35 18.78 7.00 -5.13
C ASP A 35 18.64 7.51 -6.58
N GLY A 36 18.19 8.75 -6.73
CA GLY A 36 17.97 9.42 -8.01
C GLY A 36 16.74 8.95 -8.79
N LEU A 37 15.85 8.17 -8.16
CA LEU A 37 14.54 7.79 -8.70
C LEU A 37 13.39 8.45 -7.94
N VAL A 38 12.24 8.50 -8.60
CA VAL A 38 10.99 9.03 -8.07
C VAL A 38 9.89 8.01 -8.31
N ILE A 39 9.04 7.80 -7.30
CA ILE A 39 7.80 7.04 -7.40
C ILE A 39 6.64 8.03 -7.57
N GLU A 40 5.85 7.86 -8.63
CA GLU A 40 4.60 8.58 -8.84
C GLU A 40 3.44 7.60 -8.73
N ILE A 41 2.49 7.92 -7.84
CA ILE A 41 1.25 7.17 -7.64
C ILE A 41 0.08 8.00 -8.14
N ASP A 42 -0.58 7.54 -9.19
CA ASP A 42 -1.75 8.18 -9.79
C ASP A 42 -3.02 7.78 -9.06
N ASN A 43 -3.82 8.76 -8.61
CA ASN A 43 -5.11 8.51 -7.99
C ASN A 43 -6.20 8.14 -9.02
N HIS A 44 -5.93 8.23 -10.32
CA HIS A 44 -6.94 8.04 -11.37
C HIS A 44 -6.55 6.99 -12.40
N VAL A 45 -6.80 5.72 -12.04
CA VAL A 45 -6.52 4.58 -12.93
C VAL A 45 -7.77 3.81 -13.33
N TYR A 46 -7.72 3.19 -14.51
CA TYR A 46 -8.83 2.42 -15.08
C TYR A 46 -10.14 3.23 -15.20
N GLY A 47 -10.05 4.56 -15.27
CA GLY A 47 -11.21 5.45 -15.39
C GLY A 47 -11.97 5.74 -14.09
N GLY A 48 -11.40 5.39 -12.93
CA GLY A 48 -11.98 5.67 -11.60
C GLY A 48 -10.93 6.24 -10.62
N SER A 49 -11.41 6.88 -9.56
CA SER A 49 -10.59 7.43 -8.48
C SER A 49 -10.16 6.35 -7.49
N GLY A 50 -8.98 6.51 -6.90
CA GLY A 50 -8.37 5.58 -5.97
C GLY A 50 -7.38 4.61 -6.59
N VAL A 51 -6.39 4.27 -5.78
CA VAL A 51 -5.29 3.37 -6.10
C VAL A 51 -5.71 1.94 -5.74
N PRO A 52 -5.74 0.98 -6.68
CA PRO A 52 -6.01 -0.40 -6.34
C PRO A 52 -4.83 -1.01 -5.56
N ILE A 53 -5.12 -1.44 -4.33
CA ILE A 53 -4.18 -2.14 -3.46
C ILE A 53 -4.66 -3.58 -3.33
N TYR A 54 -3.84 -4.55 -3.71
CA TYR A 54 -4.16 -5.98 -3.59
C TYR A 54 -3.41 -6.57 -2.42
N ALA A 55 -4.09 -7.33 -1.57
CA ALA A 55 -3.46 -7.89 -0.38
C ALA A 55 -4.07 -9.21 0.08
N GLU A 56 -3.21 -10.08 0.60
CA GLU A 56 -3.58 -11.22 1.44
C GLU A 56 -2.87 -10.99 2.78
N LEU A 57 -3.62 -10.54 3.79
CA LEU A 57 -3.07 -10.14 5.09
C LEU A 57 -3.41 -11.20 6.13
N LYS A 58 -2.39 -11.83 6.70
CA LYS A 58 -2.52 -12.93 7.68
C LYS A 58 -1.90 -12.57 9.02
N ASP A 59 -2.38 -13.21 10.08
CA ASP A 59 -1.72 -13.26 11.38
C ASP A 59 -0.76 -14.45 11.50
N ALA A 60 -0.03 -14.52 12.61
CA ALA A 60 0.94 -15.58 12.88
C ALA A 60 0.33 -17.00 12.98
N ASP A 61 -0.99 -17.10 13.21
CA ASP A 61 -1.72 -18.37 13.22
C ASP A 61 -2.17 -18.78 11.79
N GLY A 62 -1.82 -17.99 10.78
CA GLY A 62 -2.20 -18.18 9.37
C GLY A 62 -3.65 -17.78 9.06
N ASN A 63 -4.33 -17.12 9.99
CA ASN A 63 -5.69 -16.65 9.78
C ASN A 63 -5.69 -15.29 9.09
N ASP A 64 -6.76 -14.96 8.39
CA ASP A 64 -6.94 -13.60 7.87
C ASP A 64 -6.92 -12.57 9.00
N LEU A 65 -6.34 -11.40 8.73
CA LEU A 65 -6.54 -10.25 9.59
C LEU A 65 -8.05 -9.97 9.80
N PRO A 66 -8.42 -9.50 11.01
CA PRO A 66 -9.80 -9.42 11.44
C PRO A 66 -10.54 -8.27 10.73
N ARG A 67 -11.88 -8.32 10.71
CA ARG A 67 -12.73 -7.42 9.91
C ARG A 67 -12.70 -5.95 10.34
N ASP A 68 -12.22 -5.67 11.54
CA ASP A 68 -11.95 -4.34 12.07
C ASP A 68 -10.65 -3.73 11.50
N THR A 69 -9.92 -4.47 10.66
CA THR A 69 -8.71 -3.95 10.03
C THR A 69 -9.05 -2.86 9.02
N GLU A 70 -8.42 -1.71 9.17
CA GLU A 70 -8.45 -0.60 8.22
C GLU A 70 -7.09 -0.50 7.52
N VAL A 71 -7.06 -0.25 6.21
CA VAL A 71 -5.83 -0.05 5.42
C VAL A 71 -5.81 1.37 4.86
N PHE A 72 -4.67 2.04 4.91
CA PHE A 72 -4.51 3.40 4.40
C PHE A 72 -3.04 3.70 4.07
N LEU A 73 -2.82 4.75 3.27
CA LEU A 73 -1.49 5.19 2.85
C LEU A 73 -1.02 6.38 3.67
N ARG A 74 0.27 6.38 3.97
CA ARG A 74 1.00 7.48 4.58
C ARG A 74 2.17 7.88 3.69
N TRP A 75 2.58 9.13 3.84
CA TRP A 75 3.78 9.68 3.22
C TRP A 75 4.68 10.25 4.30
N ASP A 76 5.90 9.76 4.35
CA ASP A 76 6.94 10.24 5.25
C ASP A 76 7.95 11.08 4.47
N THR A 77 8.25 12.26 4.99
CA THR A 77 9.13 13.23 4.36
C THR A 77 10.01 13.84 5.44
N PRO A 78 11.32 14.03 5.20
CA PRO A 78 12.24 14.60 6.19
C PRO A 78 11.84 16.00 6.68
N SER A 79 10.96 16.68 5.96
CA SER A 79 10.41 17.98 6.34
C SER A 79 9.42 17.93 7.52
N ARG A 80 9.04 16.73 7.99
CA ARG A 80 8.07 16.53 9.06
C ARG A 80 8.56 15.54 10.11
N ASP A 81 8.13 15.78 11.35
CA ASP A 81 8.43 14.88 12.48
C ASP A 81 7.59 13.59 12.48
N GLN A 82 6.49 13.56 11.70
CA GLN A 82 5.56 12.42 11.61
C GLN A 82 5.03 12.24 10.19
N PRO A 83 4.81 10.99 9.74
CA PRO A 83 4.18 10.69 8.47
C PRO A 83 2.76 11.26 8.37
N MET A 84 2.39 11.74 7.19
CA MET A 84 1.06 12.25 6.90
C MET A 84 0.17 11.16 6.31
N ILE A 85 -1.09 11.07 6.72
CA ILE A 85 -2.08 10.25 6.02
C ILE A 85 -2.44 10.92 4.70
N VAL A 86 -2.21 10.21 3.59
CA VAL A 86 -2.41 10.71 2.23
C VAL A 86 -3.55 10.04 1.49
N SER A 87 -4.34 9.19 2.18
CA SER A 87 -5.51 8.54 1.63
C SER A 87 -6.69 8.48 2.58
N GLU A 88 -7.85 8.10 2.04
CA GLU A 88 -8.95 7.55 2.80
C GLU A 88 -8.58 6.20 3.42
N ARG A 89 -9.37 5.78 4.41
CA ARG A 89 -9.23 4.49 5.07
C ARG A 89 -10.14 3.46 4.41
N LEU A 90 -9.54 2.40 3.88
CA LEU A 90 -10.28 1.22 3.46
C LEU A 90 -10.65 0.38 4.68
N SER A 91 -11.85 0.63 5.22
CA SER A 91 -12.38 -0.05 6.41
C SER A 91 -13.02 -1.42 6.14
N ASN A 92 -13.31 -1.73 4.88
CA ASN A 92 -13.89 -3.00 4.48
C ASN A 92 -12.86 -3.87 3.77
N ILE A 93 -12.09 -4.64 4.53
CA ILE A 93 -11.08 -5.55 3.96
C ILE A 93 -11.65 -6.92 3.54
N ARG A 94 -12.96 -7.04 3.28
CA ARG A 94 -13.58 -8.34 2.94
C ARG A 94 -12.87 -9.01 1.77
N GLN A 95 -12.49 -8.24 0.76
CA GLN A 95 -11.86 -8.68 -0.47
C GLN A 95 -10.51 -9.35 -0.17
N TYR A 96 -9.70 -8.76 0.71
CA TYR A 96 -8.41 -9.32 1.15
C TYR A 96 -8.53 -10.63 1.92
N ARG A 97 -9.69 -10.88 2.52
CA ARG A 97 -9.98 -12.09 3.29
C ARG A 97 -10.59 -13.22 2.45
N THR A 98 -11.25 -12.88 1.34
CA THR A 98 -12.06 -13.85 0.58
C THR A 98 -11.52 -14.18 -0.81
N LEU A 99 -10.64 -13.35 -1.34
CA LEU A 99 -10.13 -13.44 -2.71
C LEU A 99 -8.61 -13.55 -2.69
N SER A 100 -8.05 -14.41 -3.53
CA SER A 100 -6.61 -14.42 -3.83
C SER A 100 -6.18 -13.12 -4.52
N LEU A 101 -4.89 -12.78 -4.50
CA LEU A 101 -4.37 -11.58 -5.22
C LEU A 101 -4.82 -11.53 -6.68
N LYS A 102 -4.76 -12.68 -7.38
CA LYS A 102 -5.18 -12.77 -8.78
C LYS A 102 -6.67 -12.48 -8.98
N GLU A 103 -7.52 -12.91 -8.04
CA GLU A 103 -8.95 -12.62 -8.10
C GLU A 103 -9.22 -11.14 -7.84
N GLN A 104 -8.49 -10.52 -6.91
CA GLN A 104 -8.61 -9.09 -6.62
C GLN A 104 -8.26 -8.21 -7.84
N GLN A 105 -7.34 -8.64 -8.69
CA GLN A 105 -6.97 -7.94 -9.93
C GLN A 105 -8.06 -7.98 -11.01
N ASN A 106 -9.08 -8.83 -10.89
CA ASN A 106 -10.20 -8.84 -11.83
C ASN A 106 -10.98 -7.53 -11.73
N GLU A 107 -11.45 -7.02 -12.87
CA GLU A 107 -12.11 -5.71 -12.96
C GLU A 107 -13.23 -5.50 -11.93
N GLU A 108 -14.08 -6.50 -11.70
CA GLU A 108 -15.18 -6.43 -10.73
C GLU A 108 -14.72 -6.22 -9.27
N TYR A 109 -13.62 -6.88 -8.89
CA TYR A 109 -13.12 -6.85 -7.52
C TYR A 109 -12.09 -5.75 -7.29
N ARG A 110 -11.35 -5.37 -8.34
CA ARG A 110 -10.37 -4.29 -8.30
C ARG A 110 -10.98 -3.00 -7.78
N GLU A 111 -12.17 -2.64 -8.27
CA GLU A 111 -12.88 -1.42 -7.84
C GLU A 111 -13.16 -1.40 -6.33
N GLN A 112 -13.29 -2.58 -5.70
CA GLN A 112 -13.57 -2.72 -4.27
C GLN A 112 -12.30 -2.75 -3.40
N THR A 113 -11.13 -2.72 -4.03
CA THR A 113 -9.82 -2.69 -3.36
C THR A 113 -9.14 -1.31 -3.46
N ARG A 114 -9.86 -0.32 -4.00
CA ARG A 114 -9.33 1.02 -4.19
C ARG A 114 -9.23 1.77 -2.88
N THR A 115 -8.10 2.46 -2.73
CA THR A 115 -7.83 3.40 -1.65
C THR A 115 -7.65 4.79 -2.26
N GLU A 116 -8.58 5.70 -1.99
CA GLU A 116 -8.60 7.05 -2.58
C GLU A 116 -7.56 7.96 -1.94
N LEU A 117 -6.70 8.60 -2.74
CA LEU A 117 -5.73 9.57 -2.25
C LEU A 117 -6.38 10.93 -1.95
N ASN A 118 -5.84 11.67 -1.00
CA ASN A 118 -6.30 13.02 -0.59
C ASN A 118 -5.97 14.13 -1.64
N GLY A 119 -5.78 13.76 -2.91
CA GLY A 119 -5.38 14.62 -4.03
C GLY A 119 -5.34 13.83 -5.34
N ASP A 120 -4.84 14.44 -6.42
CA ASP A 120 -4.80 13.80 -7.74
C ASP A 120 -3.77 12.65 -7.85
N GLY A 121 -2.82 12.60 -6.92
CA GLY A 121 -1.76 11.60 -6.87
C GLY A 121 -0.78 11.88 -5.73
N LEU A 122 0.26 11.08 -5.67
CA LEU A 122 1.39 11.24 -4.75
C LEU A 122 2.69 11.12 -5.53
N VAL A 123 3.65 11.99 -5.23
CA VAL A 123 5.02 11.91 -5.74
C VAL A 123 5.94 11.71 -4.55
N VAL A 124 6.82 10.72 -4.62
CA VAL A 124 7.74 10.32 -3.54
C VAL A 124 9.15 10.36 -4.09
N LEU A 125 9.97 11.27 -3.53
CA LEU A 125 11.37 11.46 -3.90
C LEU A 125 12.28 10.41 -3.23
N ASP A 126 13.53 10.31 -3.66
CA ASP A 126 14.48 9.28 -3.19
C ASP A 126 14.82 9.35 -1.70
N PHE A 127 14.64 10.52 -1.07
CA PHE A 127 14.77 10.73 0.37
C PHE A 127 13.44 10.69 1.13
N GLU A 128 12.34 10.30 0.47
CA GLU A 128 11.00 10.19 1.03
C GLU A 128 10.47 8.76 0.95
N GLU A 129 9.39 8.50 1.68
CA GLU A 129 8.81 7.16 1.77
C GLU A 129 7.29 7.20 1.60
N VAL A 130 6.75 6.19 0.93
CA VAL A 130 5.31 5.88 0.97
C VAL A 130 5.10 4.61 1.76
N GLN A 131 4.12 4.66 2.65
CA GLN A 131 3.91 3.68 3.69
C GLN A 131 2.47 3.15 3.60
N VAL A 132 2.30 1.82 3.66
CA VAL A 132 1.00 1.20 3.98
C VAL A 132 0.91 1.06 5.49
N ALA A 133 -0.10 1.68 6.07
CA ALA A 133 -0.42 1.52 7.46
C ALA A 133 -1.76 0.82 7.65
N ILE A 134 -1.87 0.12 8.77
CA ILE A 134 -3.12 -0.48 9.20
C ILE A 134 -3.46 -0.09 10.64
N ARG A 135 -4.76 -0.20 10.94
CA ARG A 135 -5.26 -0.30 12.31
C ARG A 135 -5.98 -1.63 12.43
N SER A 136 -5.52 -2.53 13.29
CA SER A 136 -6.09 -3.87 13.44
C SER A 136 -5.95 -4.37 14.88
N SER A 137 -6.90 -5.18 15.36
CA SER A 137 -6.77 -5.88 16.65
C SER A 137 -5.78 -7.05 16.64
N LYS A 138 -5.22 -7.41 15.48
CA LYS A 138 -4.21 -8.47 15.33
C LYS A 138 -2.95 -7.95 14.64
N GLN A 139 -1.83 -8.62 14.91
CA GLN A 139 -0.57 -8.35 14.23
C GLN A 139 -0.50 -9.10 12.92
N ILE A 140 0.04 -8.44 11.89
CA ILE A 140 0.39 -9.03 10.61
C ILE A 140 1.59 -9.96 10.75
N ASP A 141 1.59 -11.01 9.94
CA ASP A 141 2.71 -11.90 9.72
C ASP A 141 3.09 -11.91 8.24
N TRP A 142 4.25 -11.33 7.91
CA TRP A 142 4.74 -11.22 6.53
C TRP A 142 5.23 -12.53 5.93
N ASP A 143 5.55 -13.52 6.76
CA ASP A 143 5.86 -14.87 6.25
C ASP A 143 4.64 -15.49 5.55
N ASN A 144 3.44 -15.09 5.98
CA ASN A 144 2.16 -15.55 5.46
C ASN A 144 1.38 -14.48 4.67
N SER A 145 1.89 -13.24 4.58
CA SER A 145 1.19 -12.11 3.95
C SER A 145 1.84 -11.64 2.65
N ARG A 146 1.04 -11.04 1.78
CA ARG A 146 1.50 -10.40 0.54
C ARG A 146 0.69 -9.14 0.27
N LEU A 147 1.33 -8.12 -0.27
CA LEU A 147 0.67 -6.88 -0.66
C LEU A 147 1.33 -6.29 -1.91
N GLU A 148 0.52 -5.75 -2.80
CA GLU A 148 0.99 -4.97 -3.94
C GLU A 148 0.06 -3.78 -4.30
N ILE A 149 0.65 -2.72 -4.84
CA ILE A 149 -0.08 -1.63 -5.52
C ILE A 149 -0.05 -1.91 -7.03
N ASP A 150 -1.21 -1.75 -7.68
CA ASP A 150 -1.37 -2.03 -9.11
C ASP A 150 -0.40 -1.21 -9.97
N ARG A 151 0.33 -1.90 -10.85
CA ARG A 151 1.28 -1.28 -11.78
C ARG A 151 0.74 -0.12 -12.62
N LYS A 152 -0.57 -0.05 -12.90
CA LYS A 152 -1.12 1.08 -13.66
C LYS A 152 -1.17 2.36 -12.85
N ALA A 153 -1.21 2.26 -11.53
CA ALA A 153 -1.19 3.42 -10.64
C ALA A 153 0.21 3.91 -10.37
N VAL A 154 1.25 3.15 -10.72
CA VAL A 154 2.61 3.44 -10.27
C VAL A 154 3.53 3.63 -11.47
N THR A 155 4.24 4.74 -11.47
CA THR A 155 5.35 5.01 -12.39
C THR A 155 6.62 5.26 -11.60
N VAL A 156 7.69 4.56 -11.97
CA VAL A 156 9.04 4.83 -11.45
C VAL A 156 9.92 5.36 -12.57
N ARG A 157 10.56 6.50 -12.30
CA ARG A 157 11.41 7.23 -13.25
C ARG A 157 12.59 7.89 -12.55
N ALA A 158 13.57 8.34 -13.34
CA ALA A 158 14.65 9.16 -12.81
C ALA A 158 14.10 10.52 -12.34
N GLU A 159 14.71 11.05 -11.28
CA GLU A 159 14.56 12.45 -10.90
C GLU A 159 15.18 13.33 -11.99
N ASP A 160 14.46 14.37 -12.41
CA ASP A 160 14.88 15.30 -13.47
C ASP A 160 15.74 16.45 -12.93
#